data_AF-A0A1E4AYU9-F1
#
_entry.id   AF-A0A1E4AYU9-F1
#
_cell.length_a   1.000
_cell.length_b   1.000
_cell.length_c   1.000
_cell.angle_alpha   90.00
_cell.angle_beta   90.00
_cell.angle_gamma   90.00
#
_symmetry.space_group_name_H-M   'P 1'
#
loop_
_entity.id
_entity.type
_entity.pdbx_description
1 polymer ?
#
loop_
_entity_poly.entity_id
_entity_poly.type
_entity_poly.pdbx_seq_one_letter_code
_entity_poly.pdbx_strand_id
1 'polypeptide(L)'
;MRETPTWRIPIGILGLFMGLMLYGVIIARYAPSVIGSWSGGAQTVVYVVLGLIWLLPLKRFLIWMETGKWSAEAVLRTKEKAD
;
A
#
# COMPACT_ATOMS: atom_id res chain seq x y z
N MET A 1 23.51 -9.72 16.09
CA MET A 1 22.50 -8.63 16.13
C MET A 1 22.85 -7.68 14.98
N ARG A 2 21.88 -7.15 14.20
CA ARG A 2 22.21 -6.28 13.05
C ARG A 2 22.68 -4.92 13.58
N GLU A 3 23.91 -4.52 13.26
CA GLU A 3 24.61 -3.39 13.90
C GLU A 3 24.37 -2.02 13.26
N THR A 4 23.56 -1.92 12.20
CA THR A 4 23.27 -0.64 11.53
C THR A 4 21.77 -0.33 11.55
N PRO A 5 21.33 0.78 12.19
CA PRO A 5 19.93 1.19 12.19
C PRO A 5 19.54 1.68 10.79
N THR A 6 18.80 0.85 10.05
CA THR A 6 18.20 1.27 8.77
C THR A 6 16.90 2.03 9.03
N TRP A 7 16.98 3.36 9.02
CA TRP A 7 15.85 4.29 9.18
C TRP A 7 14.69 4.07 8.19
N ARG A 8 14.90 3.34 7.09
CA ARG A 8 13.91 3.05 6.05
C ARG A 8 12.71 2.23 6.54
N ILE A 9 12.89 1.33 7.51
CA ILE A 9 11.82 0.48 8.03
C ILE A 9 10.80 1.30 8.85
N PRO A 10 11.20 2.08 9.88
CA PRO A 10 10.24 2.89 10.64
C PRO A 10 9.58 3.97 9.78
N ILE A 11 10.31 4.59 8.86
CA ILE A 11 9.74 5.55 7.90
C ILE A 11 8.71 4.86 6.99
N GLY A 12 9.01 3.65 6.53
CA GLY A 12 8.08 2.83 5.77
C GLY A 12 6.77 2.61 6.55
N ILE A 13 6.86 2.10 7.77
CA ILE A 13 5.68 1.83 8.60
C ILE A 13 4.85 3.11 8.81
N LEU A 14 5.48 4.23 9.13
CA LEU A 14 4.79 5.52 9.30
C LEU A 14 4.11 5.99 8.01
N GLY A 15 4.79 5.88 6.86
CA GLY A 15 4.22 6.23 5.56
C GLY A 15 3.04 5.34 5.17
N LEU A 16 3.13 4.03 5.45
CA LEU A 16 2.06 3.07 5.21
C LEU A 16 0.86 3.34 6.11
N PHE A 17 1.10 3.63 7.39
CA PHE A 17 0.06 4.00 8.34
C PHE A 17 -0.64 5.30 7.94
N MET A 18 0.13 6.33 7.57
CA MET A 18 -0.40 7.61 7.11
C MET A 18 -1.20 7.44 5.81
N GLY A 19 -0.70 6.64 4.86
CA GLY A 19 -1.42 6.30 3.64
C GLY A 19 -2.74 5.60 3.93
N LEU A 20 -2.73 4.61 4.83
CA LEU A 20 -3.95 3.88 5.20
C LEU A 20 -4.97 4.79 5.87
N MET A 21 -4.53 5.66 6.78
CA MET A 21 -5.39 6.66 7.42
C MET A 21 -6.00 7.60 6.38
N LEU A 22 -5.17 8.18 5.50
CA LEU A 22 -5.63 9.11 4.47
C LEU A 22 -6.65 8.44 3.54
N TYR A 23 -6.35 7.21 3.10
CA TYR A 23 -7.26 6.45 2.25
C TYR A 23 -8.58 6.15 2.95
N GLY A 24 -8.54 5.66 4.19
CA GLY A 24 -9.73 5.40 4.98
C GLY A 24 -10.58 6.65 5.16
N VAL A 25 -9.98 7.80 5.47
CA VAL A 25 -10.69 9.08 5.60
C VAL A 25 -11.32 9.51 4.28
N ILE A 26 -10.61 9.41 3.17
CA ILE A 26 -11.14 9.74 1.84
C ILE A 26 -12.35 8.85 1.53
N ILE A 27 -12.21 7.53 1.66
CA ILE A 27 -13.31 6.61 1.38
C ILE A 27 -14.50 6.85 2.32
N ALA A 28 -14.26 7.01 3.62
CA ALA A 28 -15.33 7.31 4.59
C ALA A 28 -16.03 8.65 4.30
N ARG A 29 -15.32 9.63 3.74
CA ARG A 29 -15.90 10.93 3.40
C ARG A 29 -16.70 10.90 2.10
N TYR A 30 -16.21 10.21 1.07
CA TYR A 30 -16.77 10.29 -0.29
C TYR A 30 -17.63 9.10 -0.70
N ALA A 31 -17.35 7.89 -0.19
CA ALA A 31 -18.12 6.70 -0.58
C ALA A 31 -19.59 6.80 -0.12
N PRO A 32 -19.91 7.17 1.15
CA PRO A 32 -21.31 7.25 1.58
C PRO A 32 -22.14 8.27 0.79
N SER A 33 -21.55 9.35 0.28
CA SER A 33 -22.28 10.31 -0.55
C SER A 33 -22.68 9.78 -1.93
N VAL A 34 -21.98 8.75 -2.43
CA VAL A 34 -22.23 8.17 -3.76
C VAL A 34 -23.07 6.89 -3.68
N ILE A 35 -22.71 6.00 -2.74
CA ILE A 35 -23.34 4.67 -2.60
C ILE A 35 -24.29 4.57 -1.41
N GLY A 36 -24.53 5.66 -0.66
CA GLY A 36 -25.34 5.66 0.55
C GLY A 36 -26.80 5.25 0.34
N SER A 37 -27.35 5.49 -0.86
CA SER A 37 -28.72 5.10 -1.24
C SER A 37 -28.81 3.69 -1.84
N TRP A 38 -27.68 3.01 -2.04
CA TRP A 38 -27.65 1.69 -2.66
C TRP A 38 -28.00 0.59 -1.64
N SER A 39 -28.43 -0.57 -2.14
CA SER A 39 -28.65 -1.74 -1.29
C SER A 39 -27.36 -2.18 -0.59
N GLY A 40 -27.47 -2.75 0.61
CA GLY A 40 -26.31 -3.17 1.40
C GLY A 40 -25.36 -4.10 0.64
N GLY A 41 -25.89 -5.00 -0.20
CA GLY A 41 -25.07 -5.88 -1.03
C GLY A 41 -24.22 -5.14 -2.07
N ALA A 42 -24.78 -4.13 -2.74
CA ALA A 42 -24.04 -3.32 -3.68
C ALA A 42 -22.95 -2.48 -2.98
N GLN A 43 -23.24 -1.96 -1.78
CA GLN A 43 -22.24 -1.30 -0.94
C GLN A 43 -21.09 -2.26 -0.58
N THR A 44 -21.40 -3.50 -0.17
CA THR A 44 -20.38 -4.51 0.15
C THR A 44 -19.44 -4.75 -1.01
N VAL A 45 -19.96 -4.97 -2.22
CA VAL A 45 -19.13 -5.19 -3.42
C VAL A 45 -18.19 -4.00 -3.67
N VAL A 46 -18.70 -2.77 -3.58
CA VAL A 46 -17.89 -1.56 -3.77
C VAL A 46 -16.78 -1.45 -2.72
N TYR A 47 -17.08 -1.67 -1.44
CA TYR A 47 -16.06 -1.61 -0.39
C TYR A 47 -15.02 -2.72 -0.51
N VAL A 48 -15.41 -3.93 -0.95
CA VAL A 48 -14.46 -5.02 -1.23
C VAL A 48 -13.52 -4.62 -2.37
N VAL A 49 -14.05 -4.09 -3.47
CA VAL A 49 -13.23 -3.66 -4.62
C VAL A 49 -12.29 -2.53 -4.22
N LEU A 50 -12.76 -1.52 -3.46
CA LEU A 50 -11.93 -0.45 -2.92
C LEU A 50 -10.83 -1.00 -2.00
N GLY A 51 -11.14 -1.99 -1.16
CA GLY A 51 -10.14 -2.67 -0.34
C GLY A 51 -9.08 -3.40 -1.18
N LEU A 52 -9.48 -4.05 -2.27
CA LEU A 52 -8.56 -4.74 -3.18
C LEU A 52 -7.66 -3.77 -3.95
N ILE A 53 -8.21 -2.64 -4.42
CA ILE A 53 -7.44 -1.60 -5.12
C ILE A 53 -6.32 -1.06 -4.21
N TRP A 54 -6.57 -0.97 -2.90
CA TRP A 54 -5.57 -0.53 -1.92
C TRP A 54 -4.37 -1.49 -1.77
N LEU A 55 -4.51 -2.76 -2.14
CA LEU A 55 -3.40 -3.73 -2.06
C LEU A 55 -2.35 -3.53 -3.15
N LEU A 56 -2.71 -2.93 -4.29
CA LEU A 56 -1.79 -2.66 -5.40
C LEU A 56 -0.57 -1.82 -4.98
N PRO A 57 -0.74 -0.65 -4.32
CA PRO A 57 0.39 0.13 -3.83
C PRO A 57 1.16 -0.56 -2.70
N LEU A 58 0.49 -1.39 -1.88
CA LEU A 58 1.07 -2.08 -0.73
C LEU A 58 2.26 -2.96 -1.14
N LYS A 59 2.12 -3.75 -2.21
CA LYS A 59 3.18 -4.62 -2.72
C LYS A 59 4.46 -3.83 -3.06
N ARG A 60 4.32 -2.71 -3.77
CA ARG A 60 5.47 -1.87 -4.19
C ARG A 60 6.14 -1.22 -2.98
N PHE A 61 5.34 -0.79 -2.02
CA PHE A 61 5.81 -0.15 -0.81
C PHE A 61 6.56 -1.12 0.11
N LEU A 62 6.08 -2.35 0.25
CA LEU A 62 6.77 -3.41 0.99
C LEU A 62 8.14 -3.74 0.39
N ILE A 63 8.22 -3.89 -0.94
CA ILE A 63 9.49 -4.13 -1.65
C ILE A 63 10.46 -2.97 -1.39
N TRP A 64 9.96 -1.73 -1.45
CA TRP A 64 10.75 -0.54 -1.15
C TRP A 64 11.21 -0.51 0.31
N MET A 65 10.39 -0.94 1.27
CA MET A 65 10.74 -0.94 2.68
C MET A 65 11.84 -1.97 3.01
N GLU A 66 11.83 -3.13 2.36
CA GLU A 66 12.86 -4.16 2.58
C GLU A 66 14.14 -3.88 1.77
N THR A 67 14.04 -3.58 0.48
CA THR A 67 15.20 -3.54 -0.43
C THR A 67 15.64 -2.14 -0.88
N GLY A 68 14.80 -1.12 -0.69
CA GLY A 68 15.07 0.27 -1.12
C GLY A 68 14.78 0.49 -2.59
N LYS A 69 14.26 -0.54 -3.27
CA LYS A 69 13.92 -0.53 -4.69
C LYS A 69 12.40 -0.56 -4.84
N TRP A 70 11.90 0.08 -5.90
CA TRP A 70 10.46 0.26 -6.11
C TRP A 70 9.77 -0.93 -6.81
N SER A 71 10.53 -1.90 -7.33
CA SER A 71 10.01 -3.06 -8.04
C SER A 71 10.97 -4.24 -7.93
N ALA A 72 10.42 -5.46 -7.96
CA ALA A 72 11.18 -6.70 -8.02
C ALA A 72 12.08 -6.77 -9.27
N GLU A 73 11.65 -6.20 -10.40
CA GLU A 73 12.48 -6.16 -11.61
C GLU A 73 13.79 -5.39 -11.41
N ALA A 74 13.75 -4.30 -10.63
CA ALA A 74 14.95 -3.53 -10.30
C ALA A 74 15.91 -4.32 -9.38
N VAL A 75 15.39 -5.29 -8.62
CA VAL A 75 16.23 -6.20 -7.84
C VAL A 75 16.95 -7.16 -8.77
N LEU A 76 16.22 -7.79 -9.69
CA LEU A 76 16.73 -8.79 -10.64
C LEU A 76 17.76 -8.21 -11.62
N ARG A 77 17.50 -7.02 -12.19
CA ARG A 77 18.48 -6.36 -13.08
C ARG A 77 19.83 -6.07 -12.41
N THR A 78 19.86 -5.83 -11.10
CA THR A 78 21.13 -5.64 -10.39
C THR A 78 21.87 -6.95 -10.17
N LYS A 79 21.15 -8.06 -10.01
CA LYS A 79 21.73 -9.40 -9.91
C LYS A 79 22.37 -9.81 -11.24
N GLU A 80 21.64 -9.63 -12.35
CA GLU A 80 22.11 -9.96 -13.71
C GLU A 80 23.35 -9.17 -14.14
N LYS A 81 23.49 -7.91 -13.72
CA LYS A 81 24.70 -7.10 -14.01
C LYS A 81 25.92 -7.45 -13.16
N ALA A 82 25.75 -8.23 -12.10
CA ALA A 82 26.81 -8.57 -11.15
C ALA A 82 27.44 -9.95 -11.44
N ASP A 83 26.78 -10.77 -12.25
CA ASP A 83 27.31 -12.00 -12.86
C ASP A 83 27.95 -11.68 -14.22
#